data_AF-A0A7R9IU27-F1
#
_entry.id   AF-A0A7R9IU27-F1
#
_cell.length_a   1.000
_cell.length_b   1.000
_cell.length_c   1.000
_cell.angle_alpha   90.00
_cell.angle_beta   90.00
_cell.angle_gamma   90.00
#
_symmetry.space_group_name_H-M   'P 1'
#
loop_
_entity.id
_entity.type
_entity.pdbx_description
1 polymer ?
#
loop_
_entity_poly.entity_id
_entity_poly.type
_entity_poly.pdbx_seq_one_letter_code
_entity_poly.pdbx_strand_id
1 'polypeptide(L)'
;MDDVCRNGSANNDDANIISSSNTPYDEKERAHFNRIVSAFRAYRAFSLLRIVNTEKYFLSLPVNHRALLKSFRDNLDVIRTCIEKNNNIIKLIVKDVAYMFENVSHTLTCSTNQVK
;
A
#
# COMPACT_ATOMS: atom_id res chain seq x y z
N MET A 1 48.75 40.68 39.08
CA MET A 1 49.81 40.01 38.32
C MET A 1 49.18 38.87 37.55
N ASP A 2 48.80 39.23 36.33
CA ASP A 2 48.86 38.47 35.09
C ASP A 2 47.88 37.31 34.87
N ASP A 3 46.75 37.71 34.26
CA ASP A 3 46.16 37.15 33.05
C ASP A 3 46.83 35.91 32.45
N VAL A 4 46.05 34.81 32.37
CA VAL A 4 46.00 34.00 31.14
C VAL A 4 44.54 33.65 30.87
N CYS A 5 43.90 34.47 30.03
CA CYS A 5 42.74 34.06 29.25
C CYS A 5 43.12 32.84 28.40
N ARG A 6 42.44 31.71 28.59
CA ARG A 6 42.41 30.65 27.58
C ARG A 6 41.01 30.56 26.99
N ASN A 7 40.86 31.22 25.85
CA ASN A 7 39.75 31.10 24.92
C ASN A 7 39.51 29.62 24.58
N GLY A 8 38.29 29.15 24.83
CA GLY A 8 37.70 27.96 24.21
C GLY A 8 36.32 28.37 23.72
N SER A 9 36.26 28.69 22.43
CA SER A 9 35.12 29.28 21.74
C SER A 9 33.78 28.60 22.03
N ALA A 10 32.78 29.45 22.24
CA ALA A 10 31.39 29.10 22.00
C ALA A 10 31.23 28.70 20.54
N ASN A 11 31.23 27.39 20.28
CA ASN A 11 30.72 26.84 19.03
C ASN A 11 29.35 26.25 19.33
N ASN A 12 28.36 27.14 19.28
CA ASN A 12 26.97 26.79 19.01
C ASN A 12 26.88 26.44 17.52
N ASP A 13 27.46 25.30 17.14
CA ASP A 13 27.41 24.80 15.77
C ASP A 13 26.47 23.59 15.77
N ASP A 14 25.25 23.86 15.29
CA ASP A 14 24.44 22.94 14.50
C ASP A 14 23.71 21.82 15.25
N ALA A 15 22.82 22.25 16.13
CA ALA A 15 21.50 21.65 16.26
C ALA A 15 20.70 21.80 14.94
N ASN A 16 21.12 21.13 13.87
CA ASN A 16 20.38 20.98 12.62
C ASN A 16 21.15 19.95 11.77
N ILE A 17 20.76 18.69 11.67
CA ILE A 17 19.80 18.21 10.67
C ILE A 17 19.62 16.73 11.05
N ILE A 18 18.53 16.36 11.72
CA ILE A 18 18.03 14.99 11.59
C ILE A 18 17.50 14.96 10.17
N SER A 19 18.38 14.55 9.25
CA SER A 19 18.05 14.36 7.85
C SER A 19 16.88 13.39 7.83
N SER A 20 15.69 13.93 7.56
CA SER A 20 14.56 13.20 6.99
C SER A 20 14.96 12.76 5.58
N SER A 21 16.05 12.02 5.46
CA SER A 21 16.53 11.52 4.20
C SER A 21 15.57 10.43 3.78
N ASN A 22 14.61 10.81 2.93
CA ASN A 22 14.04 9.92 1.94
C ASN A 22 15.22 9.33 1.17
N THR A 23 15.75 8.20 1.62
CA THR A 23 16.81 7.54 0.91
C THR A 23 16.23 7.06 -0.44
N PRO A 24 17.04 6.92 -1.49
CA PRO A 24 16.58 6.29 -2.73
C PRO A 24 16.01 4.88 -2.53
N TYR A 25 16.32 4.24 -1.40
CA TYR A 25 15.72 2.96 -0.98
C TYR A 25 14.28 3.15 -0.48
N ASP A 26 14.03 4.15 0.38
CA ASP A 26 12.69 4.46 0.91
C ASP A 26 11.71 4.85 -0.22
N GLU A 27 12.18 5.58 -1.24
CA GLU A 27 11.34 5.91 -2.40
C GLU A 27 10.99 4.66 -3.23
N LYS A 28 11.95 3.74 -3.42
CA LYS A 28 11.70 2.47 -4.12
C LYS A 28 10.76 1.58 -3.34
N GLU A 29 10.89 1.54 -2.02
CA GLU A 29 9.99 0.81 -1.13
C GLU A 29 8.57 1.38 -1.20
N ARG A 30 8.42 2.71 -1.13
CA ARG A 30 7.13 3.39 -1.26
C ARG A 30 6.50 3.16 -2.63
N ALA A 31 7.29 3.25 -3.70
CA ALA A 31 6.81 2.97 -5.06
C ALA A 31 6.37 1.51 -5.21
N HIS A 32 7.14 0.56 -4.66
CA HIS A 32 6.80 -0.84 -4.64
C HIS A 32 5.49 -1.09 -3.87
N PHE A 33 5.36 -0.52 -2.67
CA PHE A 33 4.16 -0.59 -1.86
C PHE A 33 2.93 -0.08 -2.62
N ASN A 34 3.02 1.12 -3.21
CA ASN A 34 1.94 1.71 -3.99
C ASN A 34 1.53 0.82 -5.17
N ARG A 35 2.49 0.14 -5.82
CA ARG A 35 2.20 -0.83 -6.90
C ARG A 35 1.42 -2.02 -6.39
N ILE A 36 1.79 -2.57 -5.23
CA ILE A 36 1.09 -3.70 -4.61
C ILE A 36 -0.33 -3.27 -4.20
N VAL A 37 -0.50 -2.14 -3.52
CA VAL A 37 -1.81 -1.59 -3.14
C VAL A 37 -2.70 -1.36 -4.37
N SER A 38 -2.12 -0.83 -5.46
CA SER A 38 -2.84 -0.63 -6.72
C SER A 38 -3.31 -1.96 -7.32
N ALA A 39 -2.50 -3.02 -7.25
CA ALA A 39 -2.88 -4.35 -7.70
C ALA A 39 -4.07 -4.91 -6.90
N PHE A 40 -4.05 -4.77 -5.57
CA PHE A 40 -5.20 -5.16 -4.72
C PHE A 40 -6.46 -4.37 -5.08
N ARG A 41 -6.36 -3.04 -5.24
CA ARG A 41 -7.50 -2.18 -5.63
C ARG A 41 -8.05 -2.54 -7.01
N ALA A 42 -7.19 -2.96 -7.92
CA ALA A 42 -7.56 -3.33 -9.28
C ALA A 42 -8.25 -4.70 -9.38
N TYR A 43 -8.07 -5.59 -8.40
CA TYR A 43 -8.57 -6.97 -8.40
C TYR A 43 -9.96 -7.13 -8.98
N ARG A 44 -10.92 -6.36 -8.46
CA ARG A 44 -12.32 -6.46 -8.81
C ARG A 44 -12.57 -6.18 -10.28
N ALA A 45 -12.11 -5.04 -10.76
CA ALA A 45 -12.36 -4.57 -12.11
C ALA A 45 -11.76 -5.54 -13.14
N PHE A 46 -10.51 -5.96 -12.93
CA PHE A 46 -9.83 -6.90 -13.82
C PHE A 46 -10.47 -8.29 -13.80
N SER A 47 -10.89 -8.76 -12.63
CA SER A 47 -11.55 -10.07 -12.50
C SER A 47 -12.92 -10.10 -13.19
N LEU A 48 -13.73 -9.04 -13.04
CA LEU A 48 -14.99 -8.92 -13.78
C LEU A 48 -14.79 -8.78 -15.28
N LEU A 49 -13.81 -8.00 -15.72
CA LEU A 49 -13.49 -7.83 -17.14
C LEU A 49 -13.16 -9.18 -17.79
N ARG A 50 -12.44 -10.06 -17.08
CA ARG A 50 -12.18 -11.43 -17.53
C ARG A 50 -13.48 -12.20 -17.77
N ILE A 51 -14.45 -12.11 -16.87
CA ILE A 51 -15.76 -12.77 -17.03
C ILE A 51 -16.50 -12.24 -18.26
N VAL A 52 -16.52 -10.91 -18.46
CA VAL A 52 -17.15 -10.30 -19.63
C VAL A 52 -16.53 -10.81 -20.93
N ASN A 53 -15.19 -10.92 -20.98
CA ASN A 53 -14.49 -11.43 -22.16
C ASN A 53 -14.78 -12.92 -22.39
N THR A 54 -14.82 -13.72 -21.32
CA THR A 54 -15.19 -15.14 -21.39
C THR A 54 -16.62 -15.33 -21.87
N GLU A 55 -17.55 -14.48 -21.44
CA GLU A 55 -18.94 -14.52 -21.89
C GLU A 55 -19.09 -14.12 -23.36
N LYS A 56 -18.37 -13.07 -23.80
CA LYS A 56 -18.27 -12.71 -25.22
C LYS A 56 -17.74 -13.86 -26.07
N TYR A 57 -16.68 -14.52 -25.61
CA TYR A 57 -16.12 -15.68 -26.31
C TYR A 57 -17.15 -16.81 -26.40
N PHE A 58 -17.83 -17.14 -25.31
CA PHE A 58 -18.88 -18.16 -25.32
C PHE A 58 -20.00 -17.84 -26.32
N LEU A 59 -20.44 -16.58 -26.39
CA LEU A 59 -21.46 -16.13 -27.33
C LEU A 59 -21.01 -16.22 -28.79
N SER A 60 -19.70 -16.11 -29.05
CA SER A 60 -19.13 -16.25 -30.41
C SER A 60 -19.12 -17.69 -30.93
N LEU A 61 -19.27 -18.69 -30.06
CA LEU A 61 -19.30 -20.10 -30.46
C LEU A 61 -20.58 -20.44 -31.23
N PRO A 62 -20.57 -21.39 -32.18
CA PRO A 62 -21.77 -21.92 -32.82
C PRO A 62 -22.83 -22.43 -31.83
N VAL A 63 -24.11 -22.35 -32.20
CA VAL A 63 -25.25 -22.71 -31.34
C VAL A 63 -25.14 -24.15 -30.81
N ASN A 64 -24.77 -25.10 -31.68
CA ASN A 64 -24.58 -26.50 -31.32
C ASN A 64 -23.48 -26.70 -30.27
N HIS A 65 -22.40 -25.92 -30.32
CA HIS A 65 -21.33 -25.98 -29.31
C HIS A 65 -21.78 -25.38 -27.98
N ARG A 66 -22.52 -24.27 -28.00
CA ARG A 66 -23.09 -23.67 -26.78
C ARG A 66 -24.10 -24.61 -26.11
N ALA A 67 -24.87 -25.37 -26.88
CA ALA A 67 -25.86 -26.32 -26.37
C ALA A 67 -25.24 -27.48 -25.58
N LEU A 68 -23.96 -27.81 -25.84
CA LEU A 68 -23.19 -28.80 -25.06
C LEU A 68 -22.77 -28.24 -23.69
N LEU A 69 -22.74 -26.92 -23.53
CA LEU A 69 -22.20 -26.20 -22.38
C LEU A 69 -23.31 -25.57 -21.53
N LYS A 70 -24.32 -26.37 -21.16
CA LYS A 70 -25.59 -25.89 -20.58
C LYS A 70 -25.41 -25.07 -19.29
N SER A 71 -24.50 -25.47 -18.42
CA SER A 71 -24.25 -24.81 -17.12
C SER A 71 -23.16 -23.74 -17.17
N PHE A 72 -22.64 -23.40 -18.35
CA PHE A 72 -21.51 -22.48 -18.45
C PHE A 72 -21.83 -21.09 -17.89
N ARG A 73 -23.02 -20.57 -18.18
CA ARG A 73 -23.46 -19.26 -17.67
C ARG A 73 -23.65 -19.26 -16.16
N ASP A 74 -24.32 -20.27 -15.63
CA ASP A 74 -24.52 -20.43 -14.18
C ASP A 74 -23.17 -20.48 -13.45
N ASN A 75 -22.19 -21.18 -14.02
CA ASN A 75 -20.84 -21.22 -13.48
C ASN A 75 -20.17 -19.84 -13.50
N LEU A 76 -20.36 -19.03 -14.55
CA LEU A 76 -19.87 -17.65 -14.57
C LEU A 76 -20.52 -16.79 -13.49
N ASP A 77 -21.81 -16.97 -13.20
CA ASP A 77 -22.50 -16.27 -12.11
C ASP A 77 -21.97 -16.64 -10.72
N VAL A 78 -21.69 -17.92 -10.49
CA VAL A 78 -21.01 -18.37 -9.28
C VAL A 78 -19.65 -17.69 -9.14
N ILE A 79 -18.87 -17.63 -10.24
CA ILE A 79 -17.57 -16.96 -10.22
C ILE A 79 -17.71 -15.45 -9.97
N ARG A 80 -18.69 -14.76 -10.57
CA ARG A 80 -18.98 -13.34 -10.27
C ARG A 80 -19.24 -13.13 -8.79
N THR A 81 -20.05 -14.00 -8.18
CA THR A 81 -20.35 -13.96 -6.74
C THR A 81 -19.08 -14.14 -5.89
N CYS A 82 -18.22 -15.09 -6.26
CA CYS A 82 -16.93 -15.30 -5.58
C CYS A 82 -16.02 -14.08 -5.70
N ILE A 83 -15.97 -13.43 -6.86
CA ILE A 83 -15.21 -12.19 -7.07
C ILE A 83 -15.68 -11.09 -6.12
N GLU A 84 -16.99 -10.91 -5.95
CA GLU A 84 -17.53 -9.92 -5.00
C GLU A 84 -17.15 -10.23 -3.55
N LYS A 85 -17.30 -11.49 -3.14
CA LYS A 85 -16.94 -11.94 -1.78
C LYS A 85 -15.46 -11.72 -1.50
N ASN A 86 -14.59 -12.10 -2.44
CA ASN A 86 -13.15 -11.90 -2.33
C ASN A 86 -12.77 -10.41 -2.31
N ASN A 87 -13.47 -9.59 -3.10
CA ASN A 87 -13.25 -8.15 -3.09
C ASN A 87 -13.60 -7.51 -1.73
N ASN A 88 -14.60 -8.03 -1.01
CA ASN A 88 -14.88 -7.57 0.35
C ASN A 88 -13.70 -7.86 1.28
N ILE A 89 -13.07 -9.03 1.19
CA ILE A 89 -11.86 -9.35 1.96
C ILE A 89 -10.69 -8.44 1.55
N ILE A 90 -10.49 -8.24 0.25
CA ILE A 90 -9.42 -7.37 -0.25
C ILE A 90 -9.59 -5.93 0.21
N LYS A 91 -10.83 -5.41 0.27
CA LYS A 91 -11.12 -4.09 0.85
C LYS A 91 -10.71 -4.00 2.32
N LEU A 92 -10.87 -5.07 3.09
CA LEU A 92 -10.41 -5.13 4.48
C LEU A 92 -8.88 -5.11 4.55
N ILE A 93 -8.20 -5.83 3.65
CA ILE A 93 -6.72 -5.82 3.57
C ILE A 93 -6.20 -4.41 3.28
N VAL A 94 -6.83 -3.68 2.36
CA VAL A 94 -6.36 -2.34 1.96
C VAL A 94 -6.98 -1.19 2.77
N LYS A 95 -7.73 -1.46 3.84
CA LYS A 95 -8.50 -0.45 4.57
C LYS A 95 -7.62 0.64 5.16
N ASP A 96 -6.52 0.24 5.80
CA ASP A 96 -5.68 1.12 6.62
C ASP A 96 -4.30 1.36 5.98
N VAL A 97 -4.15 1.10 4.68
CA VAL A 97 -2.87 1.26 3.94
C VAL A 97 -2.37 2.71 3.88
N ALA A 98 -3.26 3.69 4.09
CA ALA A 98 -2.89 5.11 4.16
C ALA A 98 -2.07 5.42 5.43
N TYR A 99 -2.32 4.69 6.52
CA TYR A 99 -1.72 4.93 7.83
C TYR A 99 -0.45 4.10 8.05
N MET A 100 -0.09 3.22 7.11
CA MET A 100 0.98 2.23 7.29
C MET A 100 2.38 2.84 7.39
N PHE A 101 2.56 4.08 6.94
CA PHE A 101 3.81 4.84 7.04
C PHE A 101 3.78 5.95 8.10
N GLU A 102 2.75 6.06 8.95
CA GLU A 102 2.62 7.22 9.85
C GLU A 102 3.58 7.19 11.07
N ASN A 103 4.24 6.06 11.33
CA ASN A 103 5.17 5.91 12.47
C ASN A 103 6.61 6.42 12.22
N VAL A 104 6.87 7.24 11.19
CA VAL A 104 8.22 7.83 10.99
C VAL A 104 8.52 9.01 11.92
N SER A 105 7.70 9.26 12.95
CA SER A 105 7.92 10.35 13.92
C SER A 105 7.60 9.94 15.35
N HIS A 106 8.24 8.89 15.85
CA HIS A 106 8.36 8.72 17.31
C HIS A 106 9.46 9.66 17.82
N THR A 107 9.12 10.94 18.02
CA THR A 107 9.91 11.78 18.91
C THR A 107 9.74 11.20 20.31
N LEU A 108 10.73 10.42 20.75
CA LEU A 108 10.89 9.99 22.14
C LEU A 108 11.12 11.26 22.98
N THR A 109 10.05 11.96 23.33
CA THR A 109 10.09 13.00 24.36
C THR A 109 10.18 12.28 25.71
N CYS A 110 11.40 11.82 26.03
CA CYS A 110 11.74 11.40 27.37
C CYS A 110 11.55 12.62 28.29
N SER A 111 10.43 12.67 28.98
CA SER A 111 10.17 13.68 30.00
C SER A 111 11.09 13.38 31.18
N THR A 112 12.16 14.16 31.31
CA THR A 112 13.05 14.12 32.48
C THR A 112 12.27 14.60 33.69
N ASN A 113 11.89 13.67 34.58
CA ASN A 113 11.36 14.01 35.89
C ASN A 113 12.47 14.70 36.70
N GLN A 114 12.26 15.99 36.97
CA GLN A 114 13.02 16.76 37.95
C GLN A 114 12.63 16.21 39.34
N VAL A 115 13.56 15.52 40.01
CA VAL A 115 13.42 15.16 41.43
C VAL A 115 13.71 16.43 42.23
N LYS A 116 12.74 16.85 43.04
CA LYS A 116 12.87 17.91 44.04
C LYS A 116 13.33 17.31 45.36
#